data_AF-A0AAW2WC33-F1
#
_entry.id   AF-A0AAW2WC33-F1
#
_cell.length_a   1.000
_cell.length_b   1.000
_cell.length_c   1.000
_cell.angle_alpha   90.00
_cell.angle_beta   90.00
_cell.angle_gamma   90.00
#
_symmetry.space_group_name_H-M   'P 1'
#
loop_
_entity.id
_entity.type
_entity.pdbx_description
1 polymer ?
#
loop_
_entity_poly.entity_id
_entity_poly.type
_entity_poly.pdbx_seq_one_letter_code
_entity_poly.pdbx_strand_id
1 'polypeptide(L)'
;MLFNAHINVEKCASAKSTKYMYKYTYKGIDMATIVIENNVDYPQNNGEQMYRHVDEIKQYLDCRNVSTIEACSRIYEFELPKQYPSAERLQYHLPNEQFVVFNEDDHLYDVANRNGVQDTMLTKWFETNKKYPAMRTLTYVQFPIAWVWKRDKKE
;
A
#
# COMPACT_ATOMS: atom_id res chain seq x y z
N MET A 1 -24.27 -31.99 5.20
CA MET A 1 -24.79 -31.13 6.29
C MET A 1 -25.91 -30.28 5.71
N LEU A 2 -27.15 -30.52 6.09
CA LEU A 2 -28.28 -29.65 5.76
C LEU A 2 -28.40 -28.67 6.93
N PHE A 3 -28.12 -27.39 6.68
CA PHE A 3 -28.29 -26.35 7.69
C PHE A 3 -29.79 -26.17 7.96
N ASN A 4 -30.25 -26.50 9.17
CA ASN A 4 -31.64 -26.31 9.61
C ASN A 4 -31.84 -24.87 10.11
N ALA A 5 -31.65 -23.90 9.21
CA ALA A 5 -31.79 -22.48 9.50
C ALA A 5 -32.54 -21.77 8.36
N HIS A 6 -33.30 -20.74 8.69
CA HIS A 6 -33.97 -19.90 7.70
C HIS A 6 -32.93 -18.96 7.06
N ILE A 7 -32.48 -19.28 5.85
CA ILE A 7 -31.50 -18.47 5.11
C ILE A 7 -32.24 -17.58 4.11
N ASN A 8 -32.18 -16.27 4.32
CA ASN A 8 -32.65 -15.30 3.32
C ASN A 8 -31.62 -15.20 2.18
N VAL A 9 -32.04 -15.50 0.96
CA VAL A 9 -31.23 -15.39 -0.25
C VAL A 9 -31.70 -14.18 -1.05
N GLU A 10 -30.89 -13.12 -1.07
CA GLU A 10 -31.17 -11.92 -1.85
C GLU A 10 -30.26 -11.85 -3.08
N LYS A 11 -30.84 -11.64 -4.26
CA LYS A 11 -30.09 -11.50 -5.51
C LYS A 11 -29.78 -10.04 -5.78
N CYS A 12 -28.54 -9.62 -5.54
CA CYS A 12 -28.07 -8.29 -5.92
C CYS A 12 -27.66 -8.25 -7.40
N ALA A 13 -28.33 -7.41 -8.20
CA ALA A 13 -28.03 -7.22 -9.62
C ALA A 13 -27.13 -5.99 -9.91
N SER A 14 -26.76 -5.21 -8.90
CA SER A 14 -25.97 -3.99 -9.06
C SER A 14 -24.54 -4.16 -8.55
N ALA A 15 -23.57 -3.74 -9.37
CA ALA A 15 -22.15 -3.72 -8.98
C ALA A 15 -21.90 -2.89 -7.72
N LYS A 16 -22.71 -1.84 -7.46
CA LYS A 16 -22.63 -1.04 -6.23
C LYS A 16 -22.99 -1.88 -5.00
N SER A 17 -24.04 -2.68 -5.10
CA SER A 17 -24.49 -3.55 -4.01
C SER A 17 -23.51 -4.70 -3.75
N THR A 18 -22.93 -5.28 -4.80
CA THR A 18 -21.86 -6.29 -4.66
C THR A 18 -20.62 -5.70 -3.99
N LYS A 19 -20.18 -4.51 -4.43
CA LYS A 19 -19.05 -3.79 -3.80
C LYS A 19 -19.36 -3.45 -2.34
N TYR A 20 -20.59 -3.06 -2.05
CA TYR A 20 -21.04 -2.78 -0.69
C TYR A 20 -20.96 -4.04 0.17
N MET A 21 -21.54 -5.16 -0.26
CA MET A 21 -21.46 -6.44 0.46
C MET A 21 -20.03 -6.89 0.69
N TYR A 22 -19.18 -6.90 -0.35
CA TYR A 22 -17.76 -7.23 -0.21
C TYR A 22 -17.05 -6.30 0.78
N LYS A 23 -17.31 -4.99 0.71
CA LYS A 23 -16.73 -4.04 1.66
C LYS A 23 -17.12 -4.38 3.10
N TYR A 24 -18.35 -4.81 3.36
CA TYR A 24 -18.82 -5.13 4.71
C TYR A 24 -18.36 -6.50 5.20
N THR A 25 -18.38 -7.53 4.35
CA THR A 25 -17.89 -8.87 4.69
C THR A 25 -16.39 -8.87 4.98
N TYR A 26 -15.61 -8.05 4.26
CA TYR A 26 -14.16 -7.98 4.40
C TYR A 26 -13.68 -6.71 5.11
N LYS A 27 -14.58 -5.94 5.75
CA LYS A 27 -14.18 -4.75 6.51
C LYS A 27 -13.43 -5.17 7.76
N GLY A 28 -12.19 -4.70 7.93
CA GLY A 28 -11.42 -4.89 9.17
C GLY A 28 -10.78 -6.27 9.34
N ILE A 29 -10.96 -7.22 8.41
CA ILE A 29 -10.23 -8.51 8.42
C ILE A 29 -8.82 -8.35 7.83
N ASP A 30 -8.61 -7.31 7.02
CA ASP A 30 -7.38 -7.12 6.26
C ASP A 30 -6.25 -6.52 7.12
N MET A 31 -6.52 -6.03 8.33
CA MET A 31 -5.50 -5.43 9.20
C MET A 31 -5.62 -5.94 10.64
N ALA A 32 -4.49 -6.31 11.23
CA ALA A 32 -4.37 -6.75 12.61
C ALA A 32 -3.25 -5.96 13.30
N THR A 33 -3.57 -5.32 14.42
CA THR A 33 -2.58 -4.68 15.28
C THR A 33 -2.14 -5.67 16.34
N ILE A 34 -0.88 -6.07 16.33
CA ILE A 34 -0.29 -6.99 17.30
C ILE A 34 0.48 -6.17 18.33
N VAL A 35 0.19 -6.40 19.62
CA VAL A 35 0.95 -5.80 20.73
C VAL A 35 2.06 -6.76 21.11
N ILE A 36 3.32 -6.31 21.04
CA ILE A 36 4.46 -7.10 21.47
C ILE A 36 4.64 -6.86 22.98
N GLU A 37 4.17 -7.79 23.81
CA GLU A 37 4.30 -7.76 25.28
C GLU A 37 5.76 -7.93 25.71
N ASN A 38 6.53 -6.84 25.71
CA ASN A 38 7.82 -6.77 26.42
C ASN A 38 7.77 -5.71 27.53
N ASN A 39 6.69 -5.68 28.32
CA ASN A 39 6.38 -4.55 29.19
C ASN A 39 6.22 -4.85 30.68
N VAL A 40 6.45 -6.07 31.18
CA VAL A 40 6.22 -6.33 32.61
C VAL A 40 7.33 -7.19 33.21
N ASP A 41 8.27 -6.56 33.92
CA ASP A 41 8.98 -7.23 35.00
C ASP A 41 8.11 -7.11 36.25
N TYR A 42 7.72 -8.23 36.85
CA TYR A 42 7.10 -8.23 38.18
C TYR A 42 8.22 -7.96 39.21
N PRO A 43 8.24 -6.83 39.92
CA PRO A 43 9.27 -6.60 40.91
C PRO A 43 9.12 -7.63 42.04
N GLN A 44 10.16 -8.43 42.25
CA GLN A 44 10.30 -9.22 43.46
C GLN A 44 10.66 -8.25 44.58
N ASN A 45 9.65 -7.92 45.39
CA ASN A 45 9.67 -7.06 46.57
C ASN A 45 9.46 -5.54 46.30
N ASN A 46 8.42 -5.03 46.96
CA ASN A 46 8.07 -3.62 47.20
C ASN A 46 7.06 -2.92 46.27
N GLY A 47 6.25 -3.66 45.50
CA GLY A 47 4.91 -3.21 45.08
C GLY A 47 4.80 -1.99 44.15
N GLU A 48 5.91 -1.37 43.75
CA GLU A 48 5.92 -0.24 42.81
C GLU A 48 6.11 -0.75 41.38
N GLN A 49 5.11 -0.51 40.53
CA GLN A 49 5.16 -0.83 39.10
C GLN A 49 6.13 0.13 38.41
N MET A 50 7.31 -0.36 38.01
CA MET A 50 8.29 0.45 37.27
C MET A 50 8.13 0.20 35.76
N TYR A 51 7.55 1.15 35.03
CA TYR A 51 7.47 1.08 33.57
C TYR A 51 8.85 1.36 32.97
N ARG A 52 9.38 0.42 32.15
CA ARG A 52 10.59 0.66 31.34
C ARG A 52 10.31 1.85 30.40
N HIS A 53 11.31 2.69 30.10
CA HIS A 53 11.15 3.73 29.08
C HIS A 53 10.73 3.07 27.75
N VAL A 54 9.47 3.28 27.35
CA VAL A 54 8.79 2.58 26.26
C VAL A 54 9.01 3.32 24.95
N ASP A 55 9.42 2.59 23.92
CA ASP A 55 9.38 3.04 22.53
C ASP A 55 8.05 2.58 21.89
N GLU A 56 7.06 3.48 21.83
CA GLU A 56 5.70 3.21 21.33
C GLU A 56 5.69 2.63 19.90
N ILE A 57 6.66 3.03 19.07
CA ILE A 57 6.78 2.57 17.67
C ILE A 57 7.15 1.08 17.62
N LYS A 58 7.91 0.59 18.61
CA LYS A 58 8.31 -0.83 18.69
C LYS A 58 7.25 -1.72 19.34
N GLN A 59 6.17 -1.16 19.86
CA GLN A 59 5.15 -1.91 20.61
C GLN A 59 4.03 -2.48 19.75
N TYR A 60 3.75 -1.82 18.63
CA TYR A 60 2.60 -2.16 17.79
C TYR A 60 3.09 -2.56 16.40
N LEU A 61 2.77 -3.78 16.00
CA LEU A 61 2.97 -4.24 14.64
C LEU A 61 1.64 -4.16 13.90
N ASP A 62 1.53 -3.24 12.95
CA ASP A 62 0.39 -3.18 12.05
C ASP A 62 0.59 -4.16 10.90
N CYS A 63 -0.16 -5.24 10.90
CA CYS A 63 -0.03 -6.35 9.96
C CYS A 63 -1.20 -6.39 9.00
N ARG A 64 -0.93 -6.75 7.75
CA ARG A 64 -2.00 -7.09 6.80
C ARG A 64 -2.28 -8.59 6.84
N ASN A 65 -3.55 -8.98 6.95
CA ASN A 65 -3.94 -10.39 6.87
C ASN A 65 -3.85 -10.87 5.42
N VAL A 66 -3.30 -12.05 5.22
CA VAL A 66 -3.15 -12.70 3.91
C VAL A 66 -4.06 -13.91 3.90
N SER A 67 -4.83 -14.11 2.82
CA SER A 67 -5.70 -15.30 2.71
C SER A 67 -4.88 -16.59 2.82
N THR A 68 -5.44 -17.63 3.43
CA THR A 68 -4.72 -18.92 3.63
C THR A 68 -4.15 -19.48 2.33
N ILE A 69 -4.88 -19.34 1.21
CA ILE A 69 -4.42 -19.77 -0.10
C ILE A 69 -3.22 -18.96 -0.59
N GLU A 70 -3.25 -17.64 -0.44
CA GLU A 70 -2.15 -16.74 -0.83
C GLU A 70 -0.91 -16.97 0.05
N ALA A 71 -1.10 -17.25 1.34
CA ALA A 71 -0.02 -17.62 2.26
C ALA A 71 0.62 -18.96 1.85
N CYS A 72 -0.18 -19.99 1.59
CA CYS A 72 0.33 -21.27 1.07
C CYS A 72 1.08 -21.08 -0.25
N SER A 73 0.54 -20.30 -1.19
CA SER A 73 1.21 -20.00 -2.45
C SER A 73 2.55 -19.29 -2.26
N ARG A 74 2.66 -18.38 -1.30
CA ARG A 74 3.94 -17.74 -0.95
C ARG A 74 4.94 -18.72 -0.33
N ILE A 75 4.49 -19.59 0.59
CA ILE A 75 5.34 -20.59 1.28
C ILE A 75 5.89 -21.62 0.29
N TYR A 76 5.07 -22.07 -0.66
CA TYR A 76 5.45 -23.05 -1.68
C TYR A 76 6.02 -22.41 -2.96
N GLU A 77 6.28 -21.10 -2.95
CA GLU A 77 6.83 -20.35 -4.09
C GLU A 77 6.04 -20.53 -5.41
N PHE A 78 4.73 -20.73 -5.31
CA PHE A 78 3.89 -20.81 -6.51
C PHE A 78 3.84 -19.46 -7.21
N GLU A 79 3.83 -19.49 -8.54
CA GLU A 79 3.63 -18.29 -9.34
C GLU A 79 2.24 -17.70 -9.04
N LEU A 80 2.23 -16.59 -8.32
CA LEU A 80 1.04 -15.79 -8.14
C LEU A 80 0.73 -15.05 -9.46
N PRO A 81 -0.53 -15.02 -9.91
CA PRO A 81 -0.91 -14.26 -11.09
C PRO A 81 -0.56 -12.79 -10.88
N LYS A 82 0.39 -12.30 -11.66
CA LYS A 82 0.79 -10.89 -11.66
C LYS A 82 -0.18 -10.12 -12.54
N GLN A 83 -0.70 -9.01 -12.05
CA GLN A 83 -1.41 -8.07 -12.93
C GLN A 83 -0.39 -7.37 -13.82
N TYR A 84 -0.68 -7.33 -15.11
CA TYR A 84 0.05 -6.54 -16.09
C TYR A 84 -0.90 -5.47 -16.68
N PRO A 85 -0.56 -4.18 -16.57
CA PRO A 85 0.57 -3.60 -15.83
C PRO A 85 0.40 -3.78 -14.31
N SER A 86 1.51 -3.69 -13.56
CA SER A 86 1.45 -3.67 -12.09
C SER A 86 0.52 -2.54 -11.64
N ALA A 87 -0.36 -2.82 -10.67
CA ALA A 87 -1.22 -1.80 -10.11
C ALA A 87 -0.39 -0.80 -9.30
N GLU A 88 -0.02 0.31 -9.92
CA GLU A 88 0.71 1.39 -9.25
C GLU A 88 -0.24 2.48 -8.76
N ARG A 89 0.00 2.98 -7.54
CA ARG A 89 -0.74 4.11 -6.98
C ARG A 89 -0.42 5.37 -7.79
N LEU A 90 -1.46 6.06 -8.27
CA LEU A 90 -1.33 7.37 -8.90
C LEU A 90 -0.71 8.36 -7.91
N GLN A 91 0.44 8.92 -8.28
CA GLN A 91 1.18 9.92 -7.51
C GLN A 91 0.54 11.31 -7.71
N TYR A 92 -0.64 11.54 -7.14
CA TYR A 92 -1.22 12.88 -7.08
C TYR A 92 -0.72 13.62 -5.83
N HIS A 93 -0.45 14.91 -5.98
CA HIS A 93 0.04 15.78 -4.93
C HIS A 93 -0.31 17.23 -5.25
N LEU A 94 -0.25 18.09 -4.25
CA LEU A 94 -0.33 19.54 -4.45
C LEU A 94 1.01 20.07 -5.03
N PRO A 95 1.04 21.30 -5.57
CA PRO A 95 2.28 21.92 -6.01
C PRO A 95 3.34 21.90 -4.91
N ASN A 96 4.52 21.34 -5.20
CA ASN A 96 5.66 21.17 -4.28
C ASN A 96 5.46 20.19 -3.12
N GLU A 97 4.39 19.40 -3.10
CA GLU A 97 4.12 18.37 -2.08
C GLU A 97 4.33 16.94 -2.60
N GLN A 98 5.21 16.78 -3.58
CA GLN A 98 5.58 15.45 -4.07
C GLN A 98 6.31 14.62 -3.02
N PHE A 99 6.03 13.31 -3.00
CA PHE A 99 6.75 12.36 -2.17
C PHE A 99 8.16 12.13 -2.70
N VAL A 100 9.17 12.34 -1.83
CA VAL A 100 10.57 12.06 -2.11
C VAL A 100 11.03 10.91 -1.24
N VAL A 101 11.61 9.89 -1.86
CA VAL A 101 12.22 8.74 -1.16
C VAL A 101 13.72 9.00 -1.02
N PHE A 102 14.24 8.86 0.19
CA PHE A 102 15.65 9.00 0.53
C PHE A 102 16.07 7.92 1.53
N ASN A 103 17.36 7.61 1.58
CA ASN A 103 17.93 6.65 2.53
C ASN A 103 18.37 7.36 3.82
N GLU A 104 18.56 6.60 4.90
CA GLU A 104 19.03 7.17 6.19
C GLU A 104 20.40 7.85 6.07
N ASP A 105 21.28 7.35 5.18
CA ASP A 105 22.61 7.90 4.94
C ASP A 105 22.61 9.11 3.97
N ASP A 106 21.48 9.44 3.36
CA ASP A 106 21.40 10.54 2.39
C ASP A 106 21.38 11.91 3.09
N HIS A 107 22.25 12.82 2.66
CA HIS A 107 22.23 14.19 3.15
C HIS A 107 21.03 14.97 2.58
N LEU A 108 20.20 15.56 3.45
CA LEU A 108 18.93 16.20 3.06
C LEU A 108 19.09 17.31 2.01
N TYR A 109 20.19 18.07 2.09
CA TYR A 109 20.46 19.13 1.10
C TYR A 109 20.67 18.55 -0.30
N ASP A 110 21.34 17.40 -0.40
CA ASP A 110 21.60 16.76 -1.68
C ASP A 110 20.32 16.12 -2.21
N VAL A 111 19.50 15.53 -1.34
CA VAL A 111 18.18 14.99 -1.69
C VAL A 111 17.28 16.08 -2.26
N ALA A 112 17.19 17.24 -1.60
CA ALA A 112 16.36 18.35 -2.06
C ALA A 112 16.82 18.91 -3.42
N ASN A 113 18.14 18.90 -3.67
CA ASN A 113 18.74 19.39 -4.90
C ASN A 113 18.96 18.31 -5.97
N ARG A 114 18.47 17.07 -5.77
CA ARG A 114 18.56 16.01 -6.80
C ARG A 114 17.83 16.47 -8.06
N ASN A 115 18.50 16.33 -9.20
CA ASN A 115 17.89 16.63 -10.49
C ASN A 115 16.62 15.80 -10.71
N GLY A 116 15.50 16.50 -10.94
CA GLY A 116 14.19 15.88 -11.12
C GLY A 116 13.65 15.17 -9.88
N VAL A 117 13.97 15.64 -8.66
CA VAL A 117 13.32 15.15 -7.43
C VAL A 117 11.83 15.54 -7.40
N GLN A 118 11.48 16.61 -8.13
CA GLN A 118 10.11 17.09 -8.27
C GLN A 118 9.32 16.36 -9.37
N ASP A 119 10.01 15.51 -10.14
CA ASP A 119 9.40 14.79 -11.26
C ASP A 119 8.69 13.55 -10.76
N THR A 120 7.37 13.58 -10.79
CA THR A 120 6.53 12.40 -10.59
C THR A 120 6.10 11.83 -11.94
N MET A 121 5.67 10.58 -11.94
CA MET A 121 5.14 9.96 -13.16
C MET A 121 3.95 10.76 -13.73
N LEU A 122 3.17 11.41 -12.85
CA LEU A 122 2.05 12.27 -13.24
C LEU A 122 2.49 13.60 -13.86
N THR A 123 3.45 14.32 -13.28
CA THR A 123 3.93 15.58 -13.87
C THR A 123 4.56 15.33 -15.24
N LYS A 124 5.30 14.23 -15.38
CA LYS A 124 5.92 13.82 -16.64
C LYS A 124 4.92 13.38 -17.68
N TRP A 125 3.85 12.70 -17.27
CA TRP A 125 2.73 12.43 -18.16
C TRP A 125 2.14 13.74 -18.74
N PHE A 126 1.94 14.77 -17.92
CA PHE A 126 1.46 16.08 -18.41
C PHE A 126 2.45 16.76 -19.36
N GLU A 127 3.75 16.75 -19.04
CA GLU A 127 4.80 17.30 -19.91
C GLU A 127 4.86 16.57 -21.25
N THR A 128 4.76 15.25 -21.24
CA THR A 128 4.82 14.42 -22.45
C THR A 128 3.59 14.66 -23.33
N ASN A 129 2.41 14.83 -22.73
CA ASN A 129 1.18 15.20 -23.46
C ASN A 129 1.26 16.59 -24.13
N LYS A 130 2.03 17.52 -23.55
CA LYS A 130 2.32 18.81 -24.18
C LYS A 130 3.23 18.64 -25.40
N LYS A 131 4.31 17.87 -25.26
CA LYS A 131 5.34 17.68 -26.30
C LYS A 131 4.89 16.80 -27.47
N TYR A 132 4.18 15.71 -27.20
CA TYR A 132 3.87 14.69 -28.20
C TYR A 132 2.35 14.54 -28.40
N PRO A 133 1.80 14.96 -29.55
CA PRO A 133 0.37 14.84 -29.83
C PRO A 133 -0.16 13.40 -29.77
N ALA A 134 0.68 12.41 -30.13
CA ALA A 134 0.33 10.99 -30.08
C ALA A 134 -0.08 10.54 -28.66
N MET A 135 0.47 11.16 -27.61
CA MET A 135 0.25 10.75 -26.22
C MET A 135 -1.11 11.17 -25.68
N ARG A 136 -1.76 12.15 -26.31
CA ARG A 136 -3.08 12.65 -25.91
C ARG A 136 -4.19 11.61 -26.11
N THR A 137 -3.89 10.53 -26.84
CA THR A 137 -4.79 9.39 -27.05
C THR A 137 -4.74 8.37 -25.91
N LEU A 138 -3.68 8.39 -25.09
CA LEU A 138 -3.46 7.43 -24.02
C LEU A 138 -3.86 8.01 -22.67
N THR A 139 -4.64 7.25 -21.90
CA THR A 139 -4.88 7.57 -20.49
C THR A 139 -3.61 7.35 -19.67
N TYR A 140 -3.54 7.97 -18.48
CA TYR A 140 -2.41 7.77 -17.56
C TYR A 140 -2.13 6.28 -17.28
N VAL A 141 -3.18 5.46 -17.12
CA VAL A 141 -3.07 4.01 -16.85
C VAL A 141 -2.52 3.24 -18.05
N GLN A 142 -2.76 3.73 -19.28
CA GLN A 142 -2.28 3.11 -20.51
C GLN A 142 -0.89 3.61 -20.91
N PHE A 143 -0.42 4.70 -20.32
CA PHE A 143 0.86 5.31 -20.65
C PHE A 143 2.05 4.34 -20.51
N PRO A 144 2.13 3.51 -19.46
CA PRO A 144 3.20 2.50 -19.31
C PRO A 144 3.23 1.43 -20.41
N ILE A 145 2.16 1.25 -21.17
CA ILE A 145 2.08 0.28 -22.28
C ILE A 145 2.93 0.75 -23.46
N ALA A 146 3.00 2.07 -23.67
CA ALA A 146 3.71 2.66 -24.79
C ALA A 146 5.08 3.26 -24.38
N TRP A 147 5.21 3.74 -23.15
CA TRP A 147 6.39 4.45 -22.68
C TRP A 147 6.81 4.00 -21.28
N VAL A 148 8.11 3.79 -21.07
CA VAL A 148 8.66 3.32 -19.80
C VAL A 148 9.38 4.46 -19.09
N TRP A 149 9.01 4.71 -17.83
CA TRP A 149 9.73 5.63 -16.95
C TRP A 149 11.05 5.00 -16.49
N LYS A 150 12.20 5.55 -16.93
CA LYS A 150 13.52 5.12 -16.47
C LYS A 150 14.07 6.13 -15.47
N ARG A 151 14.16 5.74 -14.19
CA ARG A 151 14.73 6.60 -13.14
C ARG A 151 16.20 6.95 -13.39
N ASP A 152 16.94 6.05 -14.04
CA ASP A 152 18.37 6.17 -14.29
C ASP A 152 18.71 6.91 -15.60
N LYS A 153 17.73 7.08 -16.49
CA LYS A 153 17.87 7.82 -17.75
C LYS A 153 16.70 8.77 -17.87
N LYS A 154 16.85 9.95 -17.26
CA LYS A 154 15.88 11.03 -17.32
C LYS A 154 16.10 11.81 -18.62
N GLU A 155 15.55 11.31 -19.72
CA GLU A 155 15.30 12.05 -20.98
C GLU A 155 13.80 12.10 -21.27
#